data_AF-A0A7R9A7T0-F1
#
_entry.id   AF-A0A7R9A7T0-F1
#
_cell.length_a   1.000
_cell.length_b   1.000
_cell.length_c   1.000
_cell.angle_alpha   90.00
_cell.angle_beta   90.00
_cell.angle_gamma   90.00
#
_symmetry.space_group_name_H-M   'P 1'
#
loop_
_entity.id
_entity.type
_entity.pdbx_description
1 polymer ?
#
loop_
_entity_poly.entity_id
_entity_poly.type
_entity_poly.pdbx_seq_one_letter_code
_entity_poly.pdbx_strand_id
1 'polypeptide(L)'
;MGSKEAYVLKSFKPQFFNANWDIGMFVKIHLKARELADQFNMEVQLNHPIIFKQPILHSMRSAFQKNGKDVFVKGEKVALEPFIYGRYEKFTSNSGYILDGYTAPLLHSLHIAQDARTDYL
;
A
#
# COMPACT_ATOMS: atom_id res chain seq x y z
N MET A 1 -20.96 -12.58 -19.38
CA MET A 1 -19.82 -13.32 -18.78
C MET A 1 -19.00 -12.31 -17.99
N GLY A 2 -19.03 -12.34 -16.66
CA GLY A 2 -18.28 -11.39 -15.82
C GLY A 2 -16.79 -11.63 -15.95
N SER A 3 -16.00 -10.57 -16.16
CA SER A 3 -14.54 -10.65 -16.14
C SER A 3 -14.10 -11.23 -14.80
N LYS A 4 -13.34 -12.34 -14.81
CA LYS A 4 -12.71 -12.83 -13.59
C LYS A 4 -11.69 -11.78 -13.14
N GLU A 5 -11.99 -11.09 -12.06
CA GLU A 5 -11.03 -10.19 -11.42
C GLU A 5 -9.82 -11.00 -10.95
N ALA A 6 -8.63 -10.54 -11.31
CA ALA A 6 -7.39 -11.13 -10.86
C ALA A 6 -6.98 -10.52 -9.51
N TYR A 7 -6.46 -11.36 -8.62
CA TYR A 7 -6.03 -10.96 -7.29
C TYR A 7 -4.60 -11.42 -7.02
N VAL A 8 -3.92 -10.72 -6.12
CA VAL A 8 -2.60 -11.05 -5.62
C VAL A 8 -2.71 -11.46 -4.16
N LEU A 9 -2.13 -12.61 -3.83
CA LEU A 9 -1.96 -13.06 -2.45
C LEU A 9 -0.57 -12.65 -1.96
N LYS A 10 -0.51 -11.97 -0.81
CA LYS A 10 0.73 -11.55 -0.15
C LYS A 10 0.81 -12.13 1.25
N SER A 11 1.99 -12.64 1.61
CA SER A 11 2.37 -12.99 2.98
C SER A 11 3.74 -12.39 3.30
N PHE A 12 4.08 -12.38 4.59
CA PHE A 12 5.42 -12.00 5.01
C PHE A 12 6.40 -13.14 4.79
N LYS A 13 7.64 -12.79 4.43
CA LYS A 13 8.73 -13.76 4.46
C LYS A 13 8.99 -14.19 5.92
N PRO A 14 9.44 -15.44 6.16
CA PRO A 14 9.57 -15.99 7.51
C PRO A 14 10.31 -15.10 8.52
N GLN A 15 11.33 -14.37 8.09
CA GLN A 15 12.13 -13.50 8.97
C GLN A 15 11.35 -12.35 9.63
N PHE A 16 10.22 -11.93 9.07
CA PHE A 16 9.44 -10.82 9.62
C PHE A 16 8.52 -11.25 10.77
N PHE A 17 8.16 -12.54 10.86
CA PHE A 17 7.40 -13.05 12.00
C PHE A 17 8.18 -12.94 13.31
N ASN A 18 9.50 -13.15 13.25
CA ASN A 18 10.38 -13.00 14.41
C ASN A 18 10.47 -11.55 14.92
N ALA A 19 10.08 -10.57 14.10
CA ALA A 19 10.01 -9.17 14.45
C ALA A 19 8.60 -8.73 14.89
N ASN A 20 7.69 -9.67 15.19
CA ASN A 20 6.29 -9.43 15.55
C ASN A 20 5.48 -8.68 14.47
N TRP A 21 5.89 -8.77 13.20
CA TRP A 21 5.08 -8.27 12.10
C TRP A 21 4.01 -9.30 11.73
N ASP A 22 2.75 -8.91 11.88
CA ASP A 22 1.59 -9.66 11.41
C ASP A 22 0.98 -9.01 10.16
N ILE A 23 0.44 -9.82 9.26
CA ILE A 23 -0.25 -9.37 8.05
C ILE A 23 -1.47 -8.48 8.38
N GLY A 24 -2.06 -8.64 9.57
CA GLY A 24 -3.09 -7.72 10.07
C GLY A 24 -2.58 -6.28 10.24
N MET A 25 -1.32 -6.09 10.65
CA MET A 25 -0.71 -4.77 10.76
C MET A 25 -0.48 -4.14 9.37
N PHE A 26 -0.08 -4.94 8.39
CA PHE A 26 0.04 -4.52 7.00
C PHE A 26 -1.29 -3.96 6.45
N VAL A 27 -2.41 -4.65 6.72
CA VAL A 27 -3.75 -4.20 6.30
C VAL A 27 -4.14 -2.89 6.99
N LYS A 28 -3.87 -2.75 8.30
CA LYS A 28 -4.15 -1.50 9.04
C LYS A 28 -3.37 -0.30 8.48
N ILE A 29 -2.10 -0.49 8.11
CA ILE A 29 -1.29 0.57 7.49
C ILE A 29 -1.90 1.01 6.15
N HIS A 30 -2.37 0.07 5.32
CA HIS A 30 -3.01 0.39 4.04
C HIS A 30 -4.33 1.15 4.20
N LEU A 31 -5.11 0.80 5.22
CA LEU A 31 -6.33 1.53 5.57
C LEU A 31 -6.01 2.96 5.96
N LYS A 32 -4.99 3.17 6.81
CA LYS A 32 -4.60 4.52 7.22
C LYS A 32 -4.04 5.34 6.06
N ALA A 33 -3.23 4.74 5.19
CA ALA A 33 -2.70 5.41 4.00
C ALA A 33 -3.83 5.89 3.06
N ARG A 34 -4.87 5.06 2.87
CA ARG A 34 -6.05 5.47 2.11
C ARG A 34 -6.80 6.62 2.76
N GLU A 35 -7.06 6.54 4.06
CA GLU A 35 -7.77 7.61 4.77
C GLU A 35 -7.07 8.96 4.57
N LEU A 36 -5.74 8.99 4.71
CA LEU A 36 -4.93 10.19 4.49
C LEU A 36 -4.95 10.66 3.04
N ALA A 37 -4.91 9.73 2.08
CA ALA A 37 -4.99 10.07 0.66
C ALA A 37 -6.37 10.62 0.28
N ASP A 38 -7.44 10.05 0.82
CA ASP A 38 -8.82 10.49 0.60
C ASP A 38 -9.00 11.92 1.14
N GLN A 39 -8.49 12.21 2.35
CA GLN A 39 -8.45 13.57 2.93
C GLN A 39 -7.68 14.55 2.04
N PHE A 40 -6.46 14.18 1.64
CA PHE A 40 -5.64 15.03 0.76
C PHE A 40 -6.29 15.32 -0.59
N ASN A 41 -6.92 14.31 -1.21
CA ASN A 41 -7.64 14.47 -2.47
C ASN A 41 -8.82 15.45 -2.34
N MET A 42 -9.52 15.43 -1.20
CA MET A 42 -10.62 16.37 -0.93
C MET A 42 -10.13 17.80 -0.78
N GLU A 43 -9.00 18.00 -0.11
CA GLU A 43 -8.43 19.33 0.16
C GLU A 43 -7.81 19.96 -1.09
N VAL A 44 -7.01 19.19 -1.85
CA VAL A 44 -6.18 19.72 -2.94
C VAL A 44 -6.88 19.65 -4.30
N GLN A 45 -7.93 18.84 -4.44
CA GLN A 45 -8.71 18.67 -5.68
C GLN A 45 -7.82 18.40 -6.91
N LEU A 46 -6.94 17.41 -6.80
CA LEU A 46 -6.04 17.03 -7.89
C LEU A 46 -6.81 16.57 -9.14
N ASN A 47 -6.29 16.92 -10.32
CA ASN A 47 -6.74 16.38 -11.60
C ASN A 47 -6.63 14.85 -11.68
N HIS A 48 -5.71 14.27 -10.90
CA HIS A 48 -5.51 12.84 -10.73
C HIS A 48 -5.49 12.48 -9.24
N PRO A 49 -6.61 11.97 -8.69
CA PRO A 49 -6.66 11.62 -7.27
C PRO A 49 -5.74 10.44 -6.96
N ILE A 50 -5.16 10.44 -5.76
CA ILE A 50 -4.35 9.35 -5.24
C ILE A 50 -5.28 8.22 -4.79
N ILE A 51 -5.15 7.03 -5.37
CA ILE A 51 -6.02 5.89 -5.07
C ILE A 51 -5.21 4.73 -4.50
N PHE A 52 -5.49 4.36 -3.26
CA PHE A 52 -4.92 3.17 -2.62
C PHE A 52 -5.86 1.97 -2.75
N LYS A 53 -5.44 0.93 -3.48
CA LYS A 53 -6.14 -0.37 -3.51
C LYS A 53 -5.94 -1.07 -2.17
N GLN A 54 -7.06 -1.49 -1.55
CA GLN A 54 -7.04 -2.03 -0.20
C GLN A 54 -6.81 -3.53 -0.18
N PRO A 55 -5.86 -4.03 0.62
CA PRO A 55 -5.76 -5.44 0.94
C PRO A 55 -6.91 -5.85 1.87
N ILE A 56 -7.40 -7.07 1.68
CA ILE A 56 -8.33 -7.73 2.59
C ILE A 56 -7.57 -8.84 3.33
N LEU A 57 -7.76 -8.93 4.63
CA LEU A 57 -7.24 -10.04 5.41
C LEU A 57 -8.01 -11.31 5.07
N HIS A 58 -7.31 -12.32 4.58
CA HIS A 58 -7.88 -13.61 4.19
C HIS A 58 -7.18 -14.75 4.92
N SER A 59 -7.90 -15.84 5.19
CA SER A 59 -7.33 -17.07 5.73
C SER A 59 -7.35 -18.17 4.67
N MET A 60 -6.20 -18.76 4.42
CA MET A 60 -6.05 -19.83 3.43
C MET A 60 -6.91 -21.05 3.81
N ARG A 61 -7.82 -21.44 2.91
CA ARG A 61 -8.72 -22.60 3.13
C ARG A 61 -8.00 -23.95 2.98
N SER A 62 -6.96 -23.98 2.16
CA SER A 62 -6.13 -25.15 1.89
C SER A 62 -4.66 -24.73 1.81
N ALA A 63 -3.76 -25.69 2.02
CA ALA A 63 -2.36 -25.49 1.71
C ALA A 63 -2.17 -25.28 0.19
N PHE A 64 -1.17 -24.50 -0.18
CA PHE A 64 -0.78 -24.29 -1.57
C PHE A 64 0.69 -24.61 -1.74
N GLN A 65 0.98 -25.53 -2.66
CA GLN A 65 2.32 -25.96 -2.99
C GLN A 65 2.75 -25.45 -4.35
N LYS A 66 4.02 -25.07 -4.47
CA LYS A 66 4.67 -24.78 -5.75
C LYS A 66 5.97 -25.55 -5.82
N ASN A 67 6.12 -26.38 -6.86
CA ASN A 67 7.30 -27.22 -7.09
C ASN A 67 7.63 -28.12 -5.87
N GLY A 68 6.61 -28.75 -5.27
CA GLY A 68 6.76 -29.64 -4.12
C GLY A 68 7.09 -28.95 -2.79
N LYS A 69 7.08 -27.62 -2.73
CA LYS A 69 7.29 -26.84 -1.50
C LYS A 69 6.00 -26.14 -1.09
N ASP A 70 5.69 -26.19 0.21
CA ASP A 70 4.61 -25.40 0.79
C ASP A 70 4.95 -23.92 0.66
N VAL A 71 4.11 -23.19 -0.08
CA VAL A 71 4.19 -21.72 -0.20
C VAL A 71 3.23 -21.07 0.79
N PHE A 72 2.06 -21.68 0.98
CA PHE A 72 1.09 -21.28 2.00
C PHE A 72 0.54 -22.50 2.72
N VAL A 73 0.31 -22.38 4.03
CA VAL A 73 -0.30 -23.44 4.84
C VAL A 73 -1.78 -23.17 5.10
N LYS A 74 -2.55 -24.23 5.38
CA LYS A 74 -3.97 -24.09 5.76
C LYS A 74 -4.09 -23.24 7.02
N GLY A 75 -5.00 -22.27 7.01
CA GLY A 75 -5.24 -21.34 8.12
C GLY A 75 -4.28 -20.15 8.16
N GLU A 76 -3.24 -20.12 7.32
CA GLU A 76 -2.33 -18.98 7.23
C GLU A 76 -3.11 -17.71 6.86
N LYS A 77 -2.82 -16.62 7.55
CA LYS A 77 -3.37 -15.30 7.23
C LYS A 77 -2.53 -14.67 6.13
N VAL A 78 -3.21 -14.19 5.11
CA VAL A 78 -2.63 -13.55 3.92
C VAL A 78 -3.38 -12.26 3.61
N ALA A 79 -2.74 -11.33 2.92
CA ALA A 79 -3.40 -10.17 2.34
C ALA A 79 -3.80 -10.48 0.91
N LEU A 80 -5.08 -10.29 0.59
CA LEU A 80 -5.63 -10.41 -0.76
C LEU A 80 -5.84 -9.00 -1.33
N GLU A 81 -5.16 -8.69 -2.43
CA GLU A 81 -5.26 -7.39 -3.10
C GLU A 81 -5.72 -7.54 -4.55
N PRO A 82 -6.49 -6.58 -5.09
CA PRO A 82 -6.77 -6.54 -6.52
C PRO A 82 -5.48 -6.45 -7.32
N PHE A 83 -5.37 -7.23 -8.40
CA PHE A 83 -4.26 -7.10 -9.33
C PHE A 83 -4.34 -5.75 -10.06
N ILE A 84 -3.24 -5.01 -10.06
CA ILE A 84 -3.13 -3.73 -10.76
C ILE A 84 -2.40 -3.97 -12.08
N TYR A 85 -3.08 -3.70 -13.18
CA TYR A 85 -2.49 -3.74 -14.52
C TYR A 85 -1.67 -2.47 -14.76
N GLY A 86 -0.49 -2.64 -15.34
CA GLY A 86 0.38 -1.53 -15.72
C GLY A 86 1.83 -1.72 -15.28
N ARG A 87 2.63 -0.66 -15.46
CA ARG A 87 4.02 -0.62 -15.01
C ARG A 87 4.06 -0.08 -13.58
N TYR A 88 4.66 -0.85 -12.67
CA TYR A 88 4.95 -0.37 -11.33
C TYR A 88 6.13 0.60 -11.35
N GLU A 89 5.98 1.72 -10.65
CA GLU A 89 7.02 2.73 -10.44
C GLU A 89 7.04 3.17 -8.97
N LYS A 90 8.24 3.44 -8.45
CA LYS A 90 8.45 3.86 -7.07
C LYS A 90 8.90 5.32 -7.06
N PHE A 91 8.02 6.21 -6.63
CA PHE A 91 8.29 7.66 -6.59
C PHE A 91 9.13 8.09 -5.38
N THR A 92 8.98 7.43 -4.23
CA THR A 92 9.72 7.74 -3.00
C THR A 92 10.07 6.47 -2.21
N SER A 93 11.02 6.56 -1.27
CA SER A 93 11.36 5.47 -0.34
C SER A 93 11.29 5.89 1.13
N ASN A 94 11.21 4.90 2.02
CA ASN A 94 11.30 5.11 3.47
C ASN A 94 12.68 5.59 3.94
N SER A 95 13.70 5.61 3.06
CA SER A 95 15.05 6.10 3.35
C SER A 95 15.31 7.50 2.78
N GLY A 96 14.28 8.19 2.28
CA GLY A 96 14.40 9.53 1.70
C GLY A 96 14.81 9.59 0.23
N TYR A 97 14.88 8.45 -0.48
CA TYR A 97 15.05 8.48 -1.94
C TYR A 97 13.79 9.08 -2.58
N ILE A 98 14.00 9.94 -3.58
CA ILE A 98 12.96 10.54 -4.41
C ILE A 98 13.37 10.30 -5.88
N LEU A 99 12.43 9.87 -6.71
CA LEU A 99 12.65 9.67 -8.14
C LEU A 99 13.01 11.01 -8.82
N ASP A 100 14.11 11.02 -9.56
CA ASP A 100 14.57 12.20 -10.29
C ASP A 100 13.47 12.74 -11.21
N GLY A 101 13.20 14.04 -11.13
CA GLY A 101 12.08 14.70 -11.83
C GLY A 101 10.80 14.88 -11.01
N TYR A 102 10.69 14.26 -9.83
CA TYR A 102 9.56 14.43 -8.89
C TYR A 102 9.92 15.26 -7.65
N THR A 103 11.12 15.83 -7.60
CA THR A 103 11.57 16.75 -6.53
C THR A 103 10.74 18.04 -6.49
N ALA A 104 10.32 18.57 -7.63
CA ALA A 104 9.64 19.88 -7.68
C ALA A 104 8.18 19.87 -7.15
N PRO A 105 7.30 18.90 -7.50
CA PRO A 105 5.90 18.93 -7.05
C PRO A 105 5.73 18.56 -5.57
N LEU A 106 6.51 17.62 -5.05
CA LEU A 106 6.41 17.19 -3.64
C LEU A 106 6.94 18.24 -2.66
N LEU A 107 8.00 18.96 -3.01
CA LEU A 107 8.52 20.07 -2.19
C LEU A 107 7.66 21.32 -2.26
N HIS A 108 7.02 21.60 -3.40
CA HIS A 108 6.10 22.74 -3.52
C HIS A 108 4.84 22.55 -2.66
N SER A 109 4.28 21.34 -2.62
CA SER A 109 3.15 20.99 -1.74
C SER A 109 3.50 21.00 -0.24
N LEU A 110 4.76 20.66 0.11
CA LEU A 110 5.24 20.69 1.49
C LEU A 110 5.48 22.12 2.00
N HIS A 111 5.91 23.05 1.15
CA HIS A 111 6.00 24.49 1.50
C HIS A 111 4.62 25.09 1.79
N ILE A 112 3.62 24.78 0.96
CA ILE A 112 2.24 25.30 1.16
C ILE A 112 1.64 24.83 2.50
N ALA A 113 1.99 23.63 2.98
CA ALA A 113 1.54 23.12 4.27
C ALA A 113 2.33 23.65 5.49
N GLN A 114 3.54 24.18 5.28
CA GLN A 114 4.30 24.86 6.33
C GLN A 114 3.86 26.32 6.51
N ASP A 115 3.55 27.02 5.42
CA ASP A 115 3.09 28.42 5.47
C ASP A 115 1.72 28.56 6.17
N ALA A 116 0.85 27.55 6.07
CA ALA A 116 -0.43 27.52 6.78
C ALA A 116 -0.32 27.38 8.32
N ARG A 117 0.88 27.14 8.89
CA ARG A 117 1.09 27.08 10.35
C ARG A 117 1.72 28.34 10.93
N THR A 118 2.06 29.33 10.10
CA THR A 118 2.70 30.57 10.54
C THR A 118 1.74 31.74 10.76
N ASP A 119 0.44 31.56 10.49
CA ASP A 119 -0.59 32.59 10.72
C ASP A 119 -1.34 32.46 12.06
N TYR A 120 -0.80 31.69 13.01
CA TYR A 120 -1.28 31.66 14.40
C TYR A 120 -0.16 31.97 15.38
N LEU A 121 0.28 33.24 15.41
CA LEU A 121 0.84 33.90 16.59
C LEU A 121 0.39 35.37 16.62
#